data_AF-K0AZW4-F1
#
_entry.id   AF-K0AZW4-F1
#
_cell.length_a   1.000
_cell.length_b   1.000
_cell.length_c   1.000
_cell.angle_alpha   90.00
_cell.angle_beta   90.00
_cell.angle_gamma   90.00
#
_symmetry.space_group_name_H-M   'P 1'
#
loop_
_entity.id
_entity.type
_entity.pdbx_description
1 polymer ?
#
loop_
_entity_poly.entity_id
_entity_poly.type
_entity_poly.pdbx_seq_one_letter_code
_entity_poly.pdbx_strand_id
1 'polypeptide(L)' 'MSHDAPCMQVKCSVENCDYNKSKMCYASALEVNAHGDGYAKTSDGTCCTTFKSMK' A
#
# COMPACT_ATOMS: atom_id res chain seq x y z
N MET A 1 -12.25 18.61 12.78
CA MET A 1 -12.66 17.27 13.23
C MET A 1 -11.60 16.28 12.76
N SER A 2 -10.88 15.69 13.71
CA SER A 2 -9.65 14.89 13.59
C SER A 2 -9.84 13.57 12.83
N HIS A 3 -8.99 13.27 11.83
CA HIS A 3 -8.78 11.92 11.28
C HIS A 3 -7.35 11.82 10.70
N ASP A 4 -6.36 12.11 11.56
CA ASP A 4 -4.94 11.92 11.26
C ASP A 4 -4.70 10.40 11.13
N ALA A 5 -4.69 9.90 9.90
CA ALA A 5 -4.27 8.52 9.67
C ALA A 5 -2.87 8.34 10.30
N PRO A 6 -2.60 7.25 11.02
CA PRO A 6 -1.34 7.09 11.73
C PRO A 6 -0.17 7.19 10.73
N CYS A 7 0.74 8.13 10.98
CA CYS A 7 1.99 8.22 10.24
C CYS A 7 2.91 7.08 10.69
N MET A 8 2.79 5.93 10.03
CA MET A 8 3.62 4.75 10.28
C MET A 8 4.49 4.44 9.06
N GLN A 9 5.71 3.94 9.31
CA GLN A 9 6.57 3.42 8.25
C GLN A 9 6.00 2.09 7.75
N VAL A 10 5.76 2.00 6.44
CA VAL A 10 5.22 0.81 5.79
C VAL A 10 6.35 0.10 5.05
N LYS A 11 6.58 -1.18 5.35
CA LYS A 11 7.53 -1.99 4.58
C LYS A 11 7.00 -2.21 3.17
N CYS A 12 7.85 -2.04 2.17
CA CYS A 12 7.54 -2.34 0.78
C CYS A 12 8.57 -3.35 0.26
N SER A 13 8.20 -4.62 0.16
CA SER A 13 9.07 -5.66 -0.39
C SER A 13 8.97 -5.78 -1.92
N VAL A 14 8.08 -5.01 -2.55
CA VAL A 14 7.85 -5.03 -4.00
C VAL A 14 8.96 -4.24 -4.68
N GLU A 15 9.96 -4.93 -5.22
CA GLU A 15 11.19 -4.31 -5.73
C GLU A 15 10.96 -3.37 -6.93
N ASN A 16 9.91 -3.58 -7.71
CA ASN A 16 9.53 -2.75 -8.85
C ASN A 16 8.51 -1.64 -8.51
N CYS A 17 8.26 -1.36 -7.23
CA CYS A 17 7.40 -0.27 -6.81
C CYS A 17 8.18 1.05 -6.76
N ASP A 18 7.71 2.08 -7.48
CA ASP A 18 8.29 3.43 -7.55
C ASP A 18 8.43 4.11 -6.17
N TYR A 19 7.60 3.71 -5.20
CA TYR A 19 7.64 4.21 -3.83
C TYR A 19 8.55 3.39 -2.91
N ASN A 20 9.08 2.25 -3.36
CA ASN A 20 10.02 1.45 -2.59
C ASN A 20 11.40 2.11 -2.59
N LYS A 21 11.86 2.54 -1.42
CA LYS A 21 13.25 2.93 -1.19
C LYS A 21 13.77 2.13 -0.01
N SER A 22 14.80 1.33 -0.24
CA SER A 22 15.42 0.48 0.80
C SER A 22 14.42 -0.40 1.56
N LYS A 23 13.47 -1.03 0.85
CA LYS A 23 12.42 -1.90 1.39
C LYS A 23 11.36 -1.18 2.25
N MET A 24 11.24 0.13 2.11
CA MET A 24 10.24 0.96 2.78
C MET A 24 9.44 1.76 1.76
N CYS A 25 8.13 1.92 1.99
CA CYS A 25 7.23 2.71 1.16
C CYS A 25 7.31 4.19 1.55
N TYR A 26 7.51 5.06 0.56
CA TYR A 26 7.54 6.53 0.73
C TYR A 26 6.38 7.22 0.00
N ALA A 27 5.29 6.50 -0.27
CA ALA A 27 4.06 7.12 -0.75
C ALA A 27 3.48 8.05 0.32
N SER A 28 2.87 9.17 -0.10
CA SER A 28 2.27 10.14 0.82
C SER A 28 1.04 9.60 1.55
N ALA A 29 0.40 8.58 1.00
CA ALA A 29 -0.71 7.86 1.60
C ALA A 29 -0.66 6.39 1.17
N LEU A 30 -1.09 5.49 2.05
CA LEU A 30 -1.28 4.07 1.74
C LEU A 30 -2.77 3.78 1.54
N GLU A 31 -3.10 3.15 0.43
CA GLU A 31 -4.43 2.69 0.09
C GLU A 31 -4.39 1.18 -0.12
N VAL A 32 -5.20 0.48 0.68
CA VAL A 32 -5.36 -0.97 0.62
C VAL A 32 -6.83 -1.26 0.34
N ASN A 33 -7.10 -1.96 -0.75
CA ASN A 33 -8.44 -2.30 -1.20
C ASN A 33 -8.61 -3.82 -1.28
N ALA A 34 -9.86 -4.28 -1.39
CA ALA A 34 -10.12 -5.67 -1.74
C ALA A 34 -9.70 -5.95 -3.19
N HIS A 35 -9.19 -7.15 -3.44
CA HIS A 35 -8.88 -7.63 -4.77
C HIS A 35 -10.12 -8.28 -5.39
N GLY A 36 -10.62 -7.74 -6.51
CA GLY A 36 -11.74 -8.31 -7.25
C GLY A 36 -13.11 -7.75 -6.86
N ASP A 37 -13.93 -8.54 -6.18
CA ASP A 37 -15.37 -8.30 -5.95
C ASP A 37 -15.70 -7.24 -4.88
N GLY A 38 -14.68 -6.58 -4.33
CA GLY A 38 -14.84 -5.57 -3.29
C GLY A 38 -14.94 -6.12 -1.87
N TYR A 39 -14.77 -7.43 -1.64
CA TYR A 39 -14.86 -8.03 -0.30
C TYR A 39 -13.70 -8.98 0.04
N ALA A 40 -12.78 -8.51 0.90
CA ALA A 40 -11.65 -9.31 1.36
C ALA A 40 -12.01 -10.14 2.60
N LYS A 41 -11.85 -11.47 2.52
CA LYS A 41 -11.99 -12.39 3.67
C LYS A 41 -10.66 -12.76 4.32
N THR A 42 -9.57 -12.56 3.61
CA THR A 42 -8.20 -12.86 4.02
C THR A 42 -7.28 -11.75 3.52
N SER A 43 -6.06 -11.67 4.06
CA SER A 43 -5.05 -10.73 3.58
C SER A 43 -4.69 -10.94 2.10
N ASP A 44 -4.76 -12.18 1.61
CA ASP A 44 -4.53 -12.51 0.20
C ASP A 44 -5.59 -11.87 -0.72
N GLY A 45 -6.80 -11.67 -0.21
CA GLY A 45 -7.86 -10.92 -0.88
C GLY A 45 -7.70 -9.40 -0.83
N THR A 46 -6.56 -8.88 -0.38
CA THR A 46 -6.27 -7.44 -0.35
C THR A 46 -5.20 -7.06 -1.36
N CYS A 47 -5.23 -5.83 -1.86
CA CYS A 47 -4.26 -5.28 -2.80
C CYS A 47 -3.86 -3.86 -2.39
N CYS A 48 -2.58 -3.56 -2.54
CA CYS A 48 -2.05 -2.20 -2.38
C CYS A 48 -2.24 -1.44 -3.70
N THR A 49 -3.29 -0.61 -3.79
CA THR A 49 -3.57 0.20 -4.98
C THR A 49 -2.67 1.42 -5.09
N THR A 50 -1.96 1.77 -4.01
CA THR A 50 -0.85 2.74 -4.04
C THR A 50 0.34 2.25 -4.87
N PHE A 51 0.43 0.95 -5.18
CA PHE A 51 1.51 0.43 -6.01
C PHE A 51 1.59 1.18 -7.35
N LYS A 52 2.80 1.60 -7.69
CA LYS A 52 3.12 2.20 -8.97
C LYS A 52 4.37 1.52 -9.51
N SER A 53 4.31 0.96 -10.71
CA SER A 53 5.47 0.37 -11.35
C SER A 53 6.52 1.43 -11.63
N MET A 54 7.80 1.13 -11.36
CA MET A 54 8.93 1.92 -11.87
C MET A 54 8.85 1.98 -13.40
N LYS A 55 8.91 3.18 -13.98
CA LYS A 55 9.02 3.40 -15.43
C LYS A 55 10.47 3.66 -15.81
#